data_AF-A0A7S4SW50-F1
#
_entry.id   AF-A0A7S4SW50-F1
#
_cell.length_a   1.000
_cell.length_b   1.000
_cell.length_c   1.000
_cell.angle_alpha   90.00
_cell.angle_beta   90.00
_cell.angle_gamma   90.00
#
_symmetry.space_group_name_H-M   'P 1'
#
loop_
_entity.id
_entity.type
_entity.pdbx_description
1 polymer ?
#
loop_
_entity_poly.entity_id
_entity_poly.type
_entity_poly.pdbx_seq_one_letter_code
_entity_poly.pdbx_strand_id
1 'polypeptide(L)'
;HDVSFRNWCKTQKYEYNLYLQGKSSRLQKNPRRRYVLLSLGFISPPSNIYTASSSFNALSKKWLHQYNQLKQFKSIHNHTNVPQQYKMSNLGKWVHNQRTFYRAYQRQQQQRSSLSTNAEPKQTYITPKKIELLESIGFVWNTKQSKTTKYDIQWHETYQKLYQYHQIHGHLNGVTSSFTSQQGGKKMQQWMTQQRIKYRQKYVYNV
;
A
#
# COMPACT_ATOMS: atom_id res chain seq x y z
N HIS A 1 -28.79 -28.00 -3.43
CA HIS A 1 -27.93 -27.41 -2.37
C HIS A 1 -26.62 -28.17 -2.32
N ASP A 2 -25.49 -27.48 -2.48
CA ASP A 2 -24.17 -28.13 -2.59
C ASP A 2 -23.62 -28.53 -1.20
N VAL A 3 -23.72 -29.83 -0.91
CA VAL A 3 -23.24 -30.46 0.33
C VAL A 3 -21.73 -30.27 0.51
N SER A 4 -20.97 -30.18 -0.59
CA SER A 4 -19.52 -29.99 -0.56
C SER A 4 -19.15 -28.61 0.02
N PHE A 5 -19.87 -27.57 -0.39
CA PHE A 5 -19.67 -26.20 0.08
C PHE A 5 -20.03 -26.06 1.57
N ARG A 6 -21.11 -26.72 2.01
CA ARG A 6 -21.51 -26.72 3.44
C ARG A 6 -20.44 -27.39 4.31
N ASN A 7 -19.88 -28.52 3.87
CA ASN A 7 -18.82 -29.22 4.59
C ASN A 7 -17.52 -28.41 4.61
N TRP A 8 -17.17 -27.79 3.48
CA TRP A 8 -16.02 -26.88 3.38
C TRP A 8 -16.12 -25.72 4.38
N CYS A 9 -17.32 -25.12 4.49
CA CYS A 9 -17.59 -24.05 5.45
C CYS A 9 -17.37 -24.50 6.92
N LYS A 10 -17.84 -25.70 7.28
CA LYS A 10 -17.64 -26.28 8.61
C LYS A 10 -16.15 -26.49 8.91
N THR A 11 -15.40 -27.03 7.94
CA THR A 11 -13.95 -27.23 8.07
C THR A 11 -13.22 -25.91 8.30
N GLN A 12 -13.59 -24.83 7.59
CA GLN A 12 -12.94 -23.52 7.78
C GLN A 12 -13.16 -22.95 9.19
N LYS A 13 -14.39 -23.07 9.73
CA LYS A 13 -14.71 -22.64 11.09
C LYS A 13 -13.95 -23.45 12.14
N TYR A 14 -13.83 -24.76 11.95
CA TYR A 14 -13.06 -25.64 12.82
C TYR A 14 -11.56 -25.28 12.84
N GLU A 15 -10.95 -25.10 11.66
CA GLU A 15 -9.55 -24.71 11.51
C GLU A 15 -9.24 -23.33 12.12
N TYR A 16 -10.24 -22.42 12.15
CA TYR A 16 -10.13 -21.13 12.81
C TYR A 16 -10.23 -21.23 14.33
N ASN A 17 -11.10 -22.08 14.86
CA ASN A 17 -11.15 -22.35 16.29
C ASN A 17 -9.85 -22.98 16.81
N LEU A 18 -9.26 -23.92 16.05
CA LEU A 18 -7.94 -24.47 16.38
C LEU A 18 -6.88 -23.38 16.41
N TYR A 19 -6.89 -22.46 15.43
CA TYR A 19 -5.99 -21.31 15.40
C TYR A 19 -6.12 -20.41 16.63
N LEU A 20 -7.35 -20.08 17.05
CA LEU A 20 -7.60 -19.24 18.23
C LEU A 20 -7.11 -19.89 19.54
N GLN A 21 -7.13 -21.23 19.61
CA GLN A 21 -6.62 -22.00 20.74
C GLN A 21 -5.10 -22.19 20.71
N GLY A 22 -4.39 -21.59 19.73
CA GLY A 22 -2.95 -21.78 19.55
C GLY A 22 -2.54 -23.16 19.03
N LYS A 23 -3.50 -24.02 18.68
CA LYS A 23 -3.26 -25.38 18.19
C LYS A 23 -2.89 -25.37 16.71
N SER A 24 -2.12 -26.38 16.28
CA SER A 24 -1.70 -26.56 14.87
C SER A 24 -2.90 -26.54 13.93
N SER A 25 -2.97 -25.54 13.04
CA SER A 25 -4.06 -25.41 12.07
C SER A 25 -3.57 -25.03 10.67
N ARG A 26 -4.35 -25.38 9.65
CA ARG A 26 -4.05 -25.03 8.25
C ARG A 26 -4.06 -23.51 8.02
N LEU A 27 -4.71 -22.75 8.90
CA LEU A 27 -4.73 -21.29 8.87
C LEU A 27 -3.48 -20.65 9.50
N GLN A 28 -2.72 -21.39 10.31
CA GLN A 28 -1.38 -20.97 10.74
C GLN A 28 -0.38 -21.09 9.60
N LYS A 29 -0.43 -22.22 8.88
CA LYS A 29 0.46 -22.51 7.75
C LYS A 29 0.12 -21.70 6.49
N ASN A 30 -1.07 -21.09 6.41
CA ASN A 30 -1.50 -20.30 5.26
C ASN A 30 -2.17 -18.96 5.66
N PRO A 31 -1.36 -17.90 5.91
CA PRO A 31 -1.86 -16.60 6.36
C PRO A 31 -2.80 -15.91 5.37
N ARG A 32 -2.63 -16.17 4.06
CA ARG A 32 -3.47 -15.63 2.99
C ARG A 32 -4.89 -16.17 3.07
N ARG A 33 -5.04 -17.47 3.35
CA ARG A 33 -6.35 -18.12 3.55
C ARG A 33 -7.12 -17.49 4.70
N ARG A 34 -6.45 -17.24 5.83
CA ARG A 34 -7.04 -16.57 7.01
C ARG A 34 -7.49 -15.14 6.70
N TYR A 35 -6.66 -14.38 5.98
CA TYR A 35 -6.99 -13.01 5.59
C TYR A 35 -8.25 -12.93 4.73
N VAL A 36 -8.37 -13.79 3.71
CA VAL A 36 -9.55 -13.80 2.82
C VAL A 36 -10.82 -14.11 3.61
N LEU A 37 -10.79 -15.12 4.48
CA LEU A 37 -11.95 -15.51 5.29
C LEU A 37 -12.38 -14.40 6.28
N LEU A 38 -11.44 -13.67 6.87
CA LEU A 38 -11.74 -12.51 7.73
C LEU A 38 -12.28 -11.32 6.92
N SER A 39 -11.69 -11.05 5.75
CA SER A 39 -12.08 -9.92 4.90
C SER A 39 -13.50 -10.06 4.34
N LEU A 40 -13.98 -11.29 4.17
CA LEU A 40 -15.33 -11.61 3.72
C LEU A 40 -16.36 -11.66 4.87
N GLY A 41 -15.95 -11.43 6.12
CA GLY A 41 -16.83 -11.57 7.29
C GLY A 41 -17.26 -13.02 7.56
N PHE A 42 -16.58 -14.01 6.97
CA PHE A 42 -16.97 -15.40 6.98
C PHE A 42 -16.71 -16.08 8.34
N ILE A 43 -15.72 -15.59 9.12
CA ILE A 43 -15.45 -16.07 10.48
C ILE A 43 -15.25 -14.86 11.41
N SER A 44 -16.17 -14.67 12.34
CA SER A 44 -16.09 -13.63 13.36
C SER A 44 -15.46 -14.20 14.65
N PRO A 45 -14.55 -13.48 15.32
CA PRO A 45 -14.08 -13.84 16.65
C PRO A 45 -15.25 -13.87 17.66
N PRO A 46 -15.18 -14.68 18.73
CA PRO A 46 -16.22 -14.71 19.76
C PRO A 46 -16.35 -13.37 20.49
N SER A 47 -17.59 -13.03 20.82
CA SER A 47 -18.08 -11.76 21.38
C SER A 47 -17.32 -11.27 22.62
N ASN A 48 -16.68 -12.18 23.35
CA ASN A 48 -15.96 -11.87 24.59
C ASN A 48 -14.58 -11.23 24.37
N ILE A 49 -14.08 -11.16 23.13
CA ILE A 49 -12.87 -10.41 22.75
C ILE A 49 -13.21 -8.93 22.42
N TYR A 50 -14.48 -8.63 22.19
CA TYR A 50 -14.94 -7.30 21.79
C TYR A 50 -15.20 -6.34 22.96
N THR A 51 -15.37 -6.83 24.19
CA THR A 51 -15.74 -6.01 25.36
C THR A 51 -14.58 -5.17 25.92
N ALA A 52 -13.33 -5.51 25.63
CA ALA A 52 -12.15 -4.72 26.04
C ALA A 52 -11.71 -3.66 25.00
N SER A 53 -12.42 -3.50 23.87
CA SER A 53 -11.84 -2.85 22.68
C SER A 53 -12.81 -1.97 21.89
N SER A 54 -13.33 -0.92 22.51
CA SER A 54 -13.87 0.22 21.75
C SER A 54 -12.73 1.10 21.17
N SER A 55 -11.60 1.23 21.88
CA SER A 55 -10.44 2.02 21.45
C SER A 55 -9.54 1.30 20.41
N PHE A 56 -9.33 -0.02 20.54
CA PHE A 56 -8.52 -0.80 19.58
C PHE A 56 -9.20 -0.93 18.22
N ASN A 57 -10.54 -1.02 18.19
CA ASN A 57 -11.32 -1.04 16.97
C ASN A 57 -11.23 0.28 16.19
N ALA A 58 -11.27 1.43 16.87
CA ALA A 58 -11.14 2.75 16.23
C ALA A 58 -9.73 3.00 15.66
N LEU A 59 -8.68 2.61 16.39
CA LEU A 59 -7.28 2.72 15.92
C LEU A 59 -7.00 1.81 14.72
N SER A 60 -7.62 0.62 14.67
CA SER A 60 -7.53 -0.28 13.51
C SER A 60 -8.23 0.31 12.27
N LYS A 61 -9.40 0.94 12.45
CA LYS A 61 -10.16 1.58 11.36
C LYS A 61 -9.41 2.75 10.76
N LYS A 62 -8.81 3.62 11.58
CA LYS A 62 -8.02 4.77 11.09
C LYS A 62 -6.78 4.31 10.33
N TRP A 63 -6.06 3.30 10.82
CA TRP A 63 -4.91 2.73 10.11
C TRP A 63 -5.33 2.08 8.79
N LEU A 64 -6.43 1.32 8.79
CA LEU A 64 -6.96 0.66 7.60
C LEU A 64 -7.42 1.68 6.55
N HIS A 65 -8.04 2.78 6.97
CA HIS A 65 -8.42 3.87 6.08
C HIS A 65 -7.20 4.45 5.35
N GLN A 66 -6.14 4.79 6.09
CA GLN A 66 -4.89 5.30 5.53
C GLN A 66 -4.20 4.27 4.62
N TYR A 67 -4.24 2.99 4.99
CA TYR A 67 -3.76 1.89 4.14
C TYR A 67 -4.53 1.81 2.81
N ASN A 68 -5.85 1.96 2.83
CA ASN A 68 -6.66 1.98 1.62
C ASN A 68 -6.37 3.22 0.75
N GLN A 69 -6.15 4.39 1.36
CA GLN A 69 -5.71 5.58 0.63
C GLN A 69 -4.34 5.39 -0.02
N LEU A 70 -3.42 4.69 0.65
CA LEU A 70 -2.13 4.33 0.06
C LEU A 70 -2.28 3.39 -1.14
N LYS A 71 -3.22 2.43 -1.09
CA LYS A 71 -3.54 1.59 -2.25
C LYS A 71 -4.04 2.41 -3.43
N GLN A 72 -4.95 3.35 -3.19
CA GLN A 72 -5.46 4.26 -4.21
C GLN A 72 -4.33 5.13 -4.79
N PHE A 73 -3.50 5.69 -3.91
CA PHE A 73 -2.32 6.44 -4.32
C PHE A 73 -1.41 5.58 -5.20
N LYS A 74 -1.15 4.32 -4.84
CA LYS A 74 -0.34 3.41 -5.65
C LYS A 74 -0.99 3.09 -6.99
N SER A 75 -2.31 2.86 -7.06
CA SER A 75 -2.97 2.59 -8.35
C SER A 75 -2.90 3.78 -9.30
N ILE A 76 -2.85 4.99 -8.75
CA ILE A 76 -2.68 6.22 -9.49
C ILE A 76 -1.19 6.34 -9.85
N HIS A 77 -0.31 6.54 -8.86
CA HIS A 77 1.07 6.95 -9.08
C HIS A 77 2.06 5.80 -9.39
N ASN A 78 1.60 4.55 -9.38
CA ASN A 78 2.41 3.34 -9.56
C ASN A 78 3.59 3.18 -8.57
N HIS A 79 3.58 3.94 -7.47
CA HIS A 79 4.56 3.85 -6.39
C HIS A 79 3.90 4.17 -5.05
N THR A 80 4.56 3.82 -3.94
CA THR A 80 4.10 4.17 -2.58
C THR A 80 4.87 5.33 -1.95
N ASN A 81 5.74 6.00 -2.72
CA ASN A 81 6.52 7.12 -2.23
C ASN A 81 5.70 8.41 -2.15
N VAL A 82 4.88 8.52 -1.11
CA VAL A 82 4.01 9.69 -0.89
C VAL A 82 4.84 10.86 -0.32
N PRO A 83 4.81 12.06 -0.94
CA PRO A 83 5.43 13.25 -0.37
C PRO A 83 4.86 13.60 1.01
N GLN A 84 5.67 14.10 1.93
CA GLN A 84 5.20 14.41 3.30
C GLN A 84 4.10 15.47 3.32
N GLN A 85 4.17 16.45 2.41
CA GLN A 85 3.19 17.53 2.25
C GLN A 85 2.05 17.17 1.27
N TYR A 86 1.84 15.88 0.98
CA TYR A 86 0.78 15.46 0.07
C TYR A 86 -0.60 15.89 0.60
N LYS A 87 -1.33 16.64 -0.22
CA LYS A 87 -2.54 17.37 0.18
C LYS A 87 -3.70 16.46 0.62
N MET A 88 -3.73 15.20 0.19
CA MET A 88 -4.82 14.29 0.52
C MET A 88 -4.63 13.64 1.91
N SER A 89 -5.56 13.91 2.81
CA SER A 89 -5.84 13.15 4.05
C SER A 89 -4.65 12.88 4.99
N ASN A 90 -3.65 13.78 5.04
CA ASN A 90 -2.43 13.59 5.85
C ASN A 90 -1.66 12.28 5.56
N LEU A 91 -1.88 11.67 4.39
CA LEU A 91 -1.30 10.39 4.01
C LEU A 91 0.24 10.42 4.01
N GLY A 92 0.82 11.55 3.57
CA GLY A 92 2.27 11.75 3.59
C GLY A 92 2.89 11.66 4.99
N LYS A 93 2.25 12.29 5.99
CA LYS A 93 2.66 12.20 7.39
C LYS A 93 2.49 10.77 7.92
N TRP A 94 1.39 10.11 7.58
CA TRP A 94 1.14 8.73 8.00
C TRP A 94 2.19 7.76 7.43
N VAL A 95 2.52 7.86 6.14
CA VAL A 95 3.58 7.08 5.48
C VAL A 95 4.93 7.32 6.14
N HIS A 96 5.26 8.58 6.44
CA HIS A 96 6.48 8.92 7.16
C HIS A 96 6.53 8.23 8.54
N ASN A 97 5.44 8.29 9.30
CA ASN A 97 5.34 7.64 10.61
C ASN A 97 5.51 6.11 10.51
N GLN A 98 4.94 5.46 9.50
CA GLN A 98 5.13 4.01 9.31
C GLN A 98 6.61 3.66 9.14
N ARG A 99 7.36 4.44 8.34
CA ARG A 99 8.81 4.26 8.14
C ARG A 99 9.59 4.46 9.45
N THR A 100 9.23 5.46 10.24
CA THR A 100 9.85 5.73 11.55
C THR A 100 9.58 4.58 12.54
N PHE A 101 8.34 4.10 12.62
CA PHE A 101 8.00 2.97 13.48
C PHE A 101 8.70 1.68 13.06
N TYR A 102 8.83 1.42 11.75
CA TYR A 102 9.55 0.26 11.25
C TYR A 102 11.04 0.28 11.62
N ARG A 103 11.71 1.43 11.51
CA ARG A 103 13.12 1.58 11.95
C ARG A 103 13.28 1.36 13.44
N ALA A 104 12.32 1.81 14.26
CA ALA A 104 12.33 1.54 15.69
C ALA A 104 12.14 0.04 15.98
N TYR A 105 11.19 -0.60 15.29
CA TYR A 105 10.97 -2.04 15.37
C TYR A 105 12.23 -2.84 15.00
N GLN A 106 12.91 -2.50 13.89
CA GLN A 106 14.15 -3.18 13.49
C GLN A 106 15.27 -3.06 14.53
N ARG A 107 15.47 -1.87 15.11
CA ARG A 107 16.46 -1.67 16.19
C ARG A 107 16.15 -2.51 17.42
N GLN A 108 14.88 -2.57 17.82
CA GLN A 108 14.45 -3.40 18.95
C GLN A 108 14.70 -4.89 18.70
N GLN A 109 14.44 -5.37 17.48
CA GLN A 109 14.70 -6.77 17.12
C GLN A 109 16.20 -7.10 17.17
N GLN A 110 17.07 -6.20 16.71
CA GLN A 110 18.52 -6.36 16.79
C GLN A 110 19.01 -6.43 18.25
N GLN A 111 18.51 -5.53 19.11
CA GLN A 111 18.89 -5.51 20.54
C GLN A 111 18.43 -6.77 21.30
N ARG A 112 17.27 -7.33 20.98
CA ARG A 112 16.80 -8.61 21.56
C ARG A 112 17.61 -9.82 21.09
N SER A 113 18.19 -9.74 19.89
CA SER A 113 19.09 -10.78 19.39
C SER A 113 20.39 -10.86 20.23
N SER A 114 20.78 -9.73 20.83
CA SER A 114 21.97 -9.60 21.69
C SER A 114 21.71 -9.76 23.20
N LEU A 115 20.46 -9.60 23.68
CA LEU A 115 20.09 -9.83 25.08
C LEU A 115 19.12 -11.01 25.20
N SER A 116 19.61 -12.13 25.77
CA SER A 116 18.81 -13.28 26.19
C SER A 116 17.90 -12.91 27.37
N THR A 117 16.84 -12.15 27.11
CA THR A 117 15.82 -11.82 28.10
C THR A 117 14.48 -12.39 27.65
N ASN A 118 13.86 -13.20 28.50
CA ASN A 118 12.53 -13.77 28.32
C ASN A 118 11.40 -12.73 28.47
N ALA A 119 11.71 -11.44 28.35
CA ALA A 119 10.73 -10.37 28.48
C ALA A 119 9.81 -10.34 27.25
N GLU A 120 8.50 -10.31 27.48
CA GLU A 120 7.48 -10.19 26.44
C GLU A 120 7.74 -9.00 25.50
N PRO A 121 7.42 -9.11 24.19
CA PRO A 121 7.67 -8.04 23.23
C PRO A 121 6.93 -6.76 23.64
N LYS A 122 7.68 -5.70 23.95
CA LYS A 122 7.08 -4.37 24.12
C LYS A 122 6.34 -4.01 22.83
N GLN A 123 5.02 -3.81 22.94
CA GLN A 123 4.16 -3.60 21.80
C GLN A 123 4.51 -2.28 21.09
N THR A 124 5.04 -2.38 19.88
CA THR A 124 5.30 -1.24 19.02
C THR A 124 4.03 -0.79 18.30
N TYR A 125 3.93 0.50 17.97
CA TYR A 125 2.81 1.07 17.19
C TYR A 125 2.63 0.38 15.82
N ILE A 126 3.73 -0.12 15.25
CA ILE A 126 3.73 -0.98 14.08
C ILE A 126 3.79 -2.45 14.51
N THR A 127 2.85 -3.25 14.05
CA THR A 127 2.79 -4.69 14.34
C THR A 127 3.30 -5.47 13.13
N PRO A 128 3.77 -6.73 13.30
CA PRO A 128 4.17 -7.58 12.18
C PRO A 128 3.09 -7.68 11.09
N LYS A 129 1.80 -7.69 11.49
CA LYS A 129 0.69 -7.73 10.53
C LYS A 129 0.59 -6.46 9.67
N LYS A 130 0.86 -5.28 10.25
CA LYS A 130 0.87 -4.01 9.50
C LYS A 130 2.04 -3.96 8.51
N ILE A 131 3.19 -4.54 8.89
CA ILE A 131 4.38 -4.66 8.02
C ILE A 131 4.04 -5.54 6.82
N GLU A 132 3.51 -6.74 7.05
CA GLU A 132 3.09 -7.67 5.99
C GLU A 132 2.10 -7.04 5.00
N LEU A 133 1.12 -6.28 5.51
CA LEU A 133 0.16 -5.57 4.66
C LEU A 133 0.84 -4.51 3.78
N LEU A 134 1.75 -3.71 4.34
CA LEU A 134 2.50 -2.70 3.58
C LEU A 134 3.43 -3.35 2.54
N GLU A 135 4.10 -4.44 2.89
CA GLU A 135 4.95 -5.19 1.95
C GLU A 135 4.14 -5.83 0.82
N SER A 136 2.91 -6.30 1.09
CA SER A 136 2.03 -6.87 0.07
C SER A 136 1.68 -5.89 -1.06
N ILE A 137 1.73 -4.58 -0.79
CA ILE A 137 1.53 -3.53 -1.78
C ILE A 137 2.86 -2.96 -2.29
N GLY A 138 3.99 -3.59 -2.03
CA GLY A 138 5.31 -3.13 -2.46
C GLY A 138 5.73 -1.83 -1.79
N PHE A 139 5.37 -1.63 -0.51
CA PHE A 139 5.72 -0.42 0.21
C PHE A 139 7.23 -0.27 0.38
N VAL A 140 7.75 0.86 -0.06
CA VAL A 140 9.18 1.19 0.08
C VAL A 140 9.46 1.80 1.47
N TRP A 141 10.08 1.00 2.34
CA TRP A 141 10.53 1.42 3.68
C TRP A 141 11.70 2.41 3.65
N ASN A 142 12.64 2.22 2.72
CA ASN A 142 13.79 3.09 2.52
C ASN A 142 13.77 3.68 1.11
N THR A 143 13.48 4.98 1.01
CA THR A 143 13.41 5.70 -0.27
C THR A 143 14.74 5.76 -1.00
N LYS A 144 15.88 5.64 -0.30
CA LYS A 144 17.22 5.61 -0.92
C LYS A 144 17.52 4.28 -1.63
N GLN A 145 16.84 3.20 -1.25
CA GLN A 145 16.99 1.86 -1.85
C GLN A 145 15.89 1.58 -2.90
N SER A 146 15.06 2.57 -3.19
CA SER A 146 14.00 2.46 -4.20
C SER A 146 14.63 2.23 -5.58
N LYS A 147 14.22 1.16 -6.27
CA LYS A 147 14.52 0.98 -7.71
C LYS A 147 13.86 2.05 -8.56
N THR A 148 12.75 2.61 -8.08
CA THR A 148 12.06 3.73 -8.73
C THR A 148 12.84 5.01 -8.52
N THR A 149 13.31 5.61 -9.61
CA THR A 149 14.08 6.86 -9.58
C THR A 149 13.15 8.07 -9.44
N LYS A 150 13.73 9.23 -9.10
CA LYS A 150 13.02 10.52 -9.13
C LYS A 150 12.49 10.84 -10.53
N TYR A 151 13.18 10.40 -11.58
CA TYR A 151 12.75 10.56 -12.96
C TYR A 151 11.48 9.75 -13.25
N ASP A 152 11.44 8.47 -12.84
CA ASP A 152 10.27 7.60 -13.07
C ASP A 152 9.00 8.14 -12.40
N ILE A 153 9.15 8.68 -11.18
CA ILE A 153 8.06 9.34 -10.45
C ILE A 153 7.54 10.54 -11.24
N GLN A 154 8.44 11.44 -11.67
CA GLN A 154 8.06 12.64 -12.42
C GLN A 154 7.44 12.31 -13.78
N TRP A 155 7.99 11.30 -14.46
CA TRP A 155 7.48 10.80 -15.72
C TRP A 155 6.04 10.31 -15.55
N HIS A 156 5.81 9.46 -14.54
CA HIS A 156 4.49 8.88 -14.31
C HIS A 156 3.46 9.95 -13.91
N GLU A 157 3.81 10.86 -13.01
CA GLU A 157 2.93 11.99 -12.66
C GLU A 157 2.54 12.85 -13.88
N THR A 158 3.49 13.08 -14.79
CA THR A 158 3.25 13.83 -16.03
C THR A 158 2.36 13.03 -17.00
N TYR A 159 2.62 11.73 -17.16
CA TYR A 159 1.81 10.84 -17.97
C TYR A 159 0.36 10.78 -17.48
N GLN A 160 0.14 10.68 -16.17
CA GLN A 160 -1.21 10.63 -15.61
C GLN A 160 -2.02 11.90 -15.90
N LYS A 161 -1.39 13.07 -15.81
CA LYS A 161 -2.03 14.34 -16.16
C LYS A 161 -2.42 14.37 -17.64
N LEU A 162 -1.54 13.87 -18.52
CA LEU A 162 -1.84 13.75 -19.94
C LEU A 162 -2.96 12.77 -20.22
N TYR A 163 -2.99 11.63 -19.52
CA TYR A 163 -4.08 10.66 -19.62
C TYR A 163 -5.41 11.30 -19.23
N GLN A 164 -5.47 12.01 -18.10
CA GLN A 164 -6.68 12.73 -17.68
C GLN A 164 -7.13 13.78 -18.71
N TYR A 165 -6.19 14.55 -19.25
CA TYR A 165 -6.49 15.50 -20.32
C TYR A 165 -7.08 14.80 -21.56
N HIS A 166 -6.47 13.69 -21.99
CA HIS A 166 -6.96 12.90 -23.11
C HIS A 166 -8.36 12.32 -22.87
N GLN A 167 -8.65 11.86 -21.65
CA GLN A 167 -9.98 11.35 -21.31
C GLN A 167 -11.06 12.43 -21.42
N ILE A 168 -10.73 13.70 -21.12
CA ILE A 168 -11.68 14.82 -21.16
C ILE A 168 -11.82 15.38 -22.58
N HIS A 169 -10.72 15.51 -23.33
CA HIS A 169 -10.69 16.24 -24.59
C HIS A 169 -10.64 15.34 -25.84
N GLY A 170 -10.41 14.03 -25.68
CA GLY A 170 -10.31 13.07 -26.78
C GLY A 170 -9.06 13.20 -27.67
N HIS A 171 -8.23 14.24 -27.46
CA HIS A 171 -6.98 14.46 -28.19
C HIS A 171 -5.95 15.22 -27.33
N LEU A 172 -4.67 15.16 -27.70
CA LEU A 172 -3.57 15.86 -27.00
C LEU A 172 -3.16 17.21 -27.64
N ASN A 173 -3.88 17.68 -28.67
CA ASN A 173 -3.49 18.86 -29.45
C ASN A 173 -3.67 20.18 -28.70
N GLY A 174 -4.61 20.25 -27.75
CA GLY A 174 -4.90 21.45 -26.96
C GLY A 174 -4.12 21.58 -25.65
N VAL A 175 -3.08 20.75 -25.42
CA VAL A 175 -2.21 20.90 -24.24
C VAL A 175 -1.31 22.13 -24.45
N THR A 176 -1.83 23.30 -24.09
CA THR A 176 -1.16 24.59 -24.25
C THR A 176 -0.21 24.92 -23.10
N SER A 177 0.66 25.91 -23.32
CA SER A 177 1.50 26.54 -22.27
C SER A 177 0.67 27.06 -21.10
N SER A 178 -0.57 27.50 -21.30
CA SER A 178 -1.45 28.00 -20.23
C SER A 178 -2.04 26.88 -19.35
N PHE A 179 -2.57 25.79 -19.93
CA PHE A 179 -3.04 24.60 -19.19
C PHE A 179 -1.91 24.01 -18.34
N THR A 180 -0.72 24.02 -18.91
CA THR A 180 0.46 23.48 -18.27
C THR A 180 0.99 24.40 -17.16
N SER A 181 0.92 25.73 -17.29
CA SER A 181 1.41 26.69 -16.28
C SER A 181 0.80 26.50 -14.88
N GLN A 182 -0.49 26.17 -14.79
CA GLN A 182 -1.24 26.08 -13.53
C GLN A 182 -0.92 24.80 -12.71
N GLN A 183 -0.27 23.79 -13.31
CA GLN A 183 -0.07 22.45 -12.74
C GLN A 183 1.38 21.92 -12.89
N GLY A 184 2.36 22.81 -13.10
CA GLY A 184 3.80 22.47 -13.21
C GLY A 184 4.31 22.14 -14.62
N GLY A 185 3.61 22.62 -15.64
CA GLY A 185 3.63 22.03 -16.96
C GLY A 185 4.52 22.71 -18.02
N LYS A 186 5.34 23.72 -17.68
CA LYS A 186 6.51 24.03 -18.52
C LYS A 186 7.31 22.74 -18.80
N LYS A 187 7.42 21.85 -17.80
CA LYS A 187 8.06 20.54 -17.93
C LYS A 187 7.26 19.54 -18.77
N MET A 188 5.93 19.59 -18.73
CA MET A 188 5.04 18.67 -19.44
C MET A 188 5.02 18.94 -20.96
N GLN A 189 4.94 20.21 -21.36
CA GLN A 189 5.02 20.60 -22.77
C GLN A 189 6.43 20.36 -23.34
N GLN A 190 7.48 20.66 -22.57
CA GLN A 190 8.85 20.29 -22.93
C GLN A 190 9.01 18.77 -23.10
N TRP A 191 8.46 17.97 -22.19
CA TRP A 191 8.53 16.51 -22.28
C TRP A 191 7.82 15.97 -23.53
N MET A 192 6.59 16.41 -23.82
CA MET A 192 5.88 16.00 -25.04
C MET A 192 6.66 16.37 -26.31
N THR A 193 7.24 17.57 -26.35
CA THR A 193 8.09 18.02 -27.45
C THR A 193 9.31 17.10 -27.61
N GLN A 194 9.97 16.76 -26.51
CA GLN A 194 11.12 15.84 -26.50
C GLN A 194 10.73 14.42 -26.97
N GLN A 195 9.57 13.90 -26.57
CA GLN A 195 9.09 12.61 -27.06
C GLN A 195 8.77 12.65 -28.57
N ARG A 196 8.12 13.72 -29.06
CA ARG A 196 7.86 13.93 -30.49
C ARG A 196 9.15 14.06 -31.30
N ILE A 197 10.19 14.68 -30.74
CA ILE A 197 11.52 14.78 -31.36
C ILE A 197 12.19 13.41 -31.39
N LYS A 198 12.26 12.68 -30.27
CA LYS A 198 12.86 11.35 -30.20
C LYS A 198 12.16 10.33 -31.12
N TYR A 199 10.83 10.37 -31.18
CA TYR A 199 10.07 9.53 -32.09
C TYR A 199 10.39 9.86 -33.56
N ARG A 200 10.43 11.15 -33.93
CA ARG A 200 10.81 11.57 -35.29
C ARG A 200 12.26 11.19 -35.62
N GLN A 201 13.20 11.39 -34.72
CA GLN A 201 14.59 10.97 -34.93
C GLN A 201 14.70 9.46 -35.13
N LYS A 202 13.99 8.65 -34.32
CA LYS A 202 14.08 7.19 -34.38
C LYS A 202 13.38 6.58 -35.60
N TYR A 203 12.26 7.15 -36.05
CA TYR A 203 11.39 6.51 -37.05
C TYR A 203 11.15 7.32 -38.32
N VAL A 204 11.56 8.59 -38.39
CA VAL A 204 11.34 9.47 -39.55
C VAL A 204 12.64 9.92 -40.20
N TYR A 205 13.72 10.12 -39.42
CA TYR A 205 15.02 10.60 -39.95
C TYR A 205 16.13 9.54 -39.98
N ASN A 206 15.91 8.35 -39.41
CA ASN A 206 16.82 7.21 -39.47
C ASN A 206 16.35 6.15 -40.50
N VAL A 207 15.68 6.59 -41.57
CA VAL A 207 15.35 5.79 -42.76
C VAL A 207 16.23 6.28 -43.90
#